data_AF-A0A532CS68-F1
#
_entry.id   AF-A0A532CS68-F1
#
_cell.length_a   1.000
_cell.length_b   1.000
_cell.length_c   1.000
_cell.angle_alpha   90.00
_cell.angle_beta   90.00
_cell.angle_gamma   90.00
#
_symmetry.space_group_name_H-M   'P 1'
#
loop_
_entity.id
_entity.type
_entity.pdbx_description
1 polymer ?
#
loop_
_entity_poly.entity_id
_entity_poly.type
_entity_poly.pdbx_seq_one_letter_code
_entity_poly.pdbx_strand_id
1 'polypeptide(L)' 'LKTDMQRPDIQASIDRNTQLAQALKISGTPSFVVGEQIFPGATDLATMKKLIEQARNSK' A
#
# COMPACT_ATOMS: atom_id res chain seq x y z
N LEU A 1 -16.26 15.09 9.70
CA LEU A 1 -15.48 13.89 10.12
C LEU A 1 -16.37 12.74 10.58
N LYS A 2 -16.99 12.79 11.78
CA LYS A 2 -17.80 11.64 12.28
C LYS A 2 -18.95 11.26 11.34
N THR A 3 -19.64 12.24 10.77
CA THR A 3 -20.71 12.02 9.80
C THR A 3 -20.19 11.45 8.48
N ASP A 4 -19.01 11.91 8.02
CA ASP A 4 -18.42 11.42 6.77
C ASP A 4 -18.05 9.93 6.88
N MET A 5 -17.52 9.50 8.03
CA MET A 5 -17.20 8.08 8.29
C MET A 5 -18.41 7.14 8.19
N GLN A 6 -19.64 7.66 8.32
CA GLN A 6 -20.87 6.88 8.21
C GLN A 6 -21.36 6.72 6.77
N ARG A 7 -20.75 7.42 5.81
CA ARG A 7 -21.20 7.37 4.43
C ARG A 7 -20.88 6.01 3.80
N PRO A 8 -21.84 5.37 3.10
CA PRO A 8 -21.63 4.05 2.51
C PRO A 8 -20.48 3.97 1.50
N ASP A 9 -20.22 5.05 0.75
CA ASP A 9 -19.14 5.12 -0.24
C ASP A 9 -17.75 5.11 0.39
N ILE A 10 -17.61 5.72 1.57
CA ILE A 10 -16.37 5.69 2.35
C ILE A 10 -16.15 4.28 2.90
N GLN A 11 -17.18 3.66 3.47
CA GLN A 11 -17.07 2.27 3.96
C GLN A 11 -16.68 1.31 2.82
N ALA A 12 -17.33 1.41 1.67
CA ALA A 12 -17.00 0.58 0.51
C ALA A 12 -15.54 0.76 0.03
N SER A 13 -15.01 1.99 0.11
CA SER A 13 -13.60 2.28 -0.22
C SER A 13 -12.64 1.64 0.78
N ILE A 14 -12.96 1.68 2.07
CA ILE A 14 -12.18 1.03 3.14
C ILE A 14 -12.18 -0.48 2.97
N ASP A 15 -13.34 -1.08 2.70
CA ASP A 15 -13.49 -2.52 2.53
C ASP A 15 -12.69 -3.02 1.32
N ARG A 16 -12.78 -2.31 0.19
CA ARG A 16 -11.99 -2.61 -1.03
C ARG A 16 -10.49 -2.56 -0.75
N ASN A 17 -10.02 -1.53 -0.05
CA ASN A 17 -8.60 -1.38 0.26
C ASN A 17 -8.13 -2.47 1.24
N THR A 18 -8.96 -2.85 2.21
CA THR A 18 -8.68 -3.93 3.17
C THR A 18 -8.56 -5.27 2.45
N GLN A 19 -9.47 -5.58 1.53
CA GLN A 19 -9.41 -6.79 0.70
C GLN A 19 -8.15 -6.83 -0.16
N LEU A 20 -7.78 -5.70 -0.78
CA LEU A 20 -6.54 -5.60 -1.55
C LEU A 20 -5.30 -5.86 -0.67
N ALA A 21 -5.25 -5.28 0.53
CA ALA A 21 -4.14 -5.52 1.46
C ALA A 21 -4.02 -7.00 1.85
N GLN A 22 -5.14 -7.68 2.10
CA GLN A 22 -5.17 -9.13 2.39
C GLN A 22 -4.67 -9.97 1.21
N ALA A 23 -5.14 -9.65 -0.02
CA ALA A 23 -4.71 -10.34 -1.23
C ALA A 23 -3.19 -10.20 -1.48
N LEU A 24 -2.63 -9.02 -1.13
CA LEU A 24 -1.20 -8.72 -1.19
C LEU A 24 -0.42 -9.22 0.04
N LYS A 25 -1.08 -9.91 0.99
CA LYS A 25 -0.49 -10.39 2.26
C LYS A 25 0.17 -9.29 3.09
N ILE A 26 -0.35 -8.06 3.02
CA ILE A 26 0.09 -6.93 3.84
C ILE A 26 -0.56 -7.06 5.22
N SER A 27 0.25 -7.31 6.25
CA SER A 27 -0.21 -7.59 7.62
C SER A 27 0.13 -6.49 8.63
N GLY A 28 0.83 -5.43 8.22
CA GLY A 28 1.27 -4.36 9.13
C GLY A 28 1.61 -3.06 8.43
N THR A 29 1.71 -1.98 9.20
CA THR A 29 2.04 -0.64 8.72
C THR A 29 3.30 -0.10 9.41
N PRO A 30 4.16 0.66 8.70
CA PRO A 30 4.06 0.97 7.28
C PRO A 30 4.44 -0.24 6.40
N SER A 31 3.88 -0.31 5.19
CA SER A 31 4.23 -1.27 4.14
C SER A 31 4.12 -0.56 2.78
N PHE A 32 4.96 -0.92 1.83
CA PHE A 32 5.04 -0.27 0.52
C PHE A 32 4.95 -1.30 -0.61
N VAL A 33 4.36 -0.90 -1.73
CA VAL A 33 4.31 -1.69 -2.97
C VAL A 33 5.02 -0.89 -4.06
N VAL A 34 6.06 -1.46 -4.68
CA VAL A 34 6.90 -0.81 -5.69
C VAL A 34 7.06 -1.75 -6.89
N GLY A 35 6.36 -1.46 -7.99
CA GLY A 35 6.23 -2.40 -9.10
C GLY A 35 5.52 -3.68 -8.64
N GLU A 36 6.16 -4.83 -8.84
CA GLU A 36 5.66 -6.14 -8.37
C GLU A 36 6.20 -6.53 -6.99
N GLN A 37 7.03 -5.69 -6.37
CA GLN A 37 7.65 -5.98 -5.08
C GLN A 37 6.83 -5.37 -3.94
N ILE A 38 6.67 -6.14 -2.88
CA ILE A 38 6.04 -5.71 -1.64
C ILE A 38 7.11 -5.65 -0.55
N PHE A 39 7.23 -4.49 0.10
CA PHE A 39 8.22 -4.24 1.14
C PHE A 39 7.50 -3.94 2.47
N PRO A 40 7.53 -4.87 3.45
CA PRO A 40 6.97 -4.64 4.77
C PRO A 40 7.92 -3.79 5.63
N GLY A 41 7.36 -2.85 6.39
CA GLY A 41 8.11 -1.98 7.30
C GLY A 41 8.63 -0.71 6.65
N ALA A 42 9.11 0.20 7.51
CA ALA A 42 9.81 1.40 7.05
C ALA A 42 11.22 1.02 6.59
N THR A 43 11.72 1.70 5.55
CA THR A 43 13.09 1.57 5.07
C THR A 43 13.73 2.93 4.88
N ASP A 44 15.05 2.96 4.74
CA ASP A 44 15.79 4.18 4.48
C ASP A 44 15.57 4.69 3.04
N LEU A 45 15.89 5.96 2.82
CA LEU A 45 15.70 6.64 1.55
C LEU A 45 16.50 6.00 0.40
N ALA A 46 17.71 5.50 0.67
CA ALA A 46 18.56 4.93 -0.37
C ALA A 46 17.96 3.60 -0.87
N THR A 47 17.50 2.76 0.05
CA THR A 47 16.77 1.52 -0.29
C THR A 47 15.51 1.83 -1.09
N MET A 48 14.69 2.80 -0.66
CA MET A 48 13.48 3.18 -1.39
C MET A 48 13.77 3.66 -2.82
N LYS A 49 14.80 4.50 -3.01
CA LYS A 49 15.22 4.97 -4.35
C LYS A 49 15.61 3.82 -5.27
N LYS A 50 16.37 2.84 -4.75
CA LYS A 50 16.80 1.66 -5.51
C LYS A 50 15.61 0.82 -5.95
N LEU A 51 14.64 0.57 -5.07
CA LEU A 51 13.42 -0.19 -5.41
C LEU A 51 12.63 0.51 -6.54
N ILE A 52 12.50 1.83 -6.46
CA ILE A 52 11.80 2.63 -7.49
C ILE A 52 12.53 2.56 -8.83
N GLU A 53 13.86 2.68 -8.84
CA GLU A 53 14.68 2.58 -10.05
C GLU A 53 14.53 1.19 -10.71
N GLN A 54 14.61 0.12 -9.91
CA GLN A 54 14.40 -1.25 -10.40
C GLN A 54 13.01 -1.43 -11.02
N ALA A 55 11.95 -0.94 -10.37
CA ALA A 55 10.59 -1.04 -10.89
C ALA A 55 10.39 -0.25 -12.20
N ARG A 56 11.08 0.89 -12.37
CA ARG A 56 11.01 1.70 -13.61
C ARG A 56 11.77 1.06 -14.77
N ASN A 57 12.87 0.38 -14.49
CA ASN A 57 13.74 -0.23 -15.49
C ASN A 57 13.30 -1.65 -15.89
N SER A 58 12.31 -2.24 -15.21
CA SER A 58 11.78 -3.58 -15.51
C SER A 58 10.74 -3.59 -16.65
N LYS A 59 10.75 -2.56 -17.52
CA LYS A 59 9.86 -2.43 -18.70
C LYS A 59 10.60 -2.74 -19.99
#